data_AF-A0A1V6NZ50-F1
#
_entry.id   AF-A0A1V6NZ50-F1
#
_cell.length_a   1.000
_cell.length_b   1.000
_cell.length_c   1.000
_cell.angle_alpha   90.00
_cell.angle_beta   90.00
_cell.angle_gamma   90.00
#
_symmetry.space_group_name_H-M   'P 1'
#
loop_
_entity.id
_entity.type
_entity.pdbx_description
1 polymer ?
#
loop_
_entity_poly.entity_id
_entity_poly.type
_entity_poly.pdbx_seq_one_letter_code
_entity_poly.pdbx_strand_id
1 'polypeptide(L)'
;MCHGLFMGGLLGWWVGENDGRHWGPSITLEESDRTLQETGFSGIETNSPMRDPVGVRGSIVVSRAQNDLVSQLSRPLSSNSSMEAILLLVIGGSNPSVMPSRDQLYLKLRSQFADVIQLDQLVNLTPLPESYHVLSLTECDANSFEDMEETSFLNLKAVIGSAASVLWLLQGRRSNNPYAKTTLVYLEVPGTLLQVLDIDHVDMNDCPIIAKSMC
;
A
#
# COMPACT_ATOMS: atom_id res chain seq x y z
N MET A 1 21.72 -10.50 33.86
CA MET A 1 22.92 -11.28 34.25
C MET A 1 22.77 -12.80 34.08
N CYS A 2 21.63 -13.36 33.62
CA CYS A 2 21.48 -14.82 33.51
C CYS A 2 22.39 -15.46 32.42
N HIS A 3 22.50 -14.85 31.23
CA HIS A 3 23.28 -15.43 30.13
C HIS A 3 24.80 -15.41 30.34
N GLY A 4 25.34 -14.43 31.10
CA GLY A 4 26.77 -14.32 31.34
C GLY A 4 27.35 -15.48 32.17
N LEU A 5 26.54 -16.09 33.03
CA LEU A 5 26.94 -17.26 33.82
C LEU A 5 27.18 -18.50 32.94
N PHE A 6 26.35 -18.68 31.89
CA PHE A 6 26.44 -19.84 31.00
C PHE A 6 27.40 -19.63 29.83
N MET A 7 27.46 -18.41 29.30
CA MET A 7 28.18 -18.12 28.05
C MET A 7 29.52 -17.39 28.24
N GLY A 8 29.81 -16.87 29.43
CA GLY A 8 31.04 -16.08 29.69
C GLY A 8 32.36 -16.85 29.55
N GLY A 9 32.33 -18.18 29.53
CA GLY A 9 33.50 -19.00 29.22
C GLY A 9 33.87 -19.06 27.73
N LEU A 10 33.01 -18.56 26.84
CA LEU A 10 33.22 -18.57 25.40
C LEU A 10 33.92 -17.28 24.96
N LEU A 11 35.00 -17.39 24.19
CA LEU A 11 35.74 -16.23 23.66
C LEU A 11 34.83 -15.25 22.90
N GLY A 12 33.84 -15.76 22.15
CA GLY A 12 32.87 -14.96 21.42
C GLY A 12 31.97 -14.07 22.30
N TRP A 13 31.85 -14.36 23.60
CA TRP A 13 31.11 -13.53 24.55
C TRP A 13 31.78 -12.17 24.78
N TRP A 14 33.10 -12.11 24.64
CA TRP A 14 33.91 -10.92 24.93
C TRP A 14 34.33 -10.14 23.69
N VAL A 15 33.80 -10.47 22.51
CA VAL A 15 34.18 -9.85 21.23
C VAL A 15 33.97 -8.33 21.21
N GLY A 16 33.04 -7.82 22.03
CA GLY A 16 32.72 -6.39 22.12
C GLY A 16 33.49 -5.60 23.17
N GLU A 17 34.48 -6.20 23.85
CA GLU A 17 35.22 -5.54 24.95
C GLU A 17 35.90 -4.24 24.49
N ASN A 18 36.49 -4.24 23.29
CA ASN A 18 37.15 -3.06 22.72
C ASN A 18 36.18 -1.98 22.23
N ASP A 19 34.91 -2.33 22.01
CA ASP A 19 33.84 -1.41 21.58
C ASP A 19 33.03 -0.87 22.76
N GLY A 20 33.49 -1.10 24.00
CA GLY A 20 32.85 -0.64 25.25
C GLY A 20 31.85 -1.64 25.87
N ARG A 21 31.65 -2.81 25.26
CA ARG A 21 30.73 -3.86 25.75
C ARG A 21 31.43 -4.81 26.71
N HIS A 22 31.85 -4.28 27.86
CA HIS A 22 32.63 -5.00 28.87
C HIS A 22 31.85 -6.08 29.65
N TRP A 23 30.52 -6.07 29.60
CA TRP A 23 29.66 -6.95 30.41
C TRP A 23 28.97 -8.07 29.61
N GLY A 24 29.33 -8.20 28.34
CA GLY A 24 28.78 -9.17 27.40
C GLY A 24 28.40 -8.54 26.06
N PRO A 25 28.05 -9.35 25.07
CA PRO A 25 27.89 -8.89 23.69
C PRO A 25 26.56 -8.17 23.43
N SER A 26 25.60 -8.30 24.34
CA SER A 26 24.25 -7.75 24.21
C SER A 26 24.25 -6.23 24.29
N ILE A 27 23.43 -5.61 23.45
CA ILE A 27 23.15 -4.18 23.41
C ILE A 27 21.69 -3.92 23.75
N THR A 28 21.35 -2.70 24.15
CA THR A 28 19.96 -2.30 24.41
C THR A 28 19.15 -2.17 23.12
N LEU A 29 17.83 -2.06 23.24
CA LEU A 29 16.96 -1.76 22.09
C LEU A 29 17.30 -0.41 21.47
N GLU A 30 17.63 0.59 22.30
CA GLU A 30 18.03 1.93 21.85
C GLU A 30 19.36 1.90 21.09
N GLU A 31 20.34 1.14 21.57
CA GLU A 31 21.62 0.95 20.89
C GLU A 31 21.46 0.17 19.59
N SER A 32 20.57 -0.83 19.57
CA SER A 32 20.23 -1.59 18.35
C SER A 32 19.54 -0.69 17.32
N ASP A 33 18.61 0.15 17.75
CA ASP A 33 17.92 1.12 16.90
C ASP A 33 18.91 2.08 16.23
N ARG A 34 19.80 2.68 17.03
CA ARG A 34 20.86 3.56 16.51
C ARG A 34 21.78 2.83 15.53
N THR A 35 22.25 1.64 15.89
CA THR A 35 23.18 0.87 15.04
C THR A 35 22.53 0.49 13.71
N LEU A 36 21.24 0.13 13.72
CA LEU A 36 20.49 -0.17 12.51
C LEU A 36 20.35 1.07 11.62
N GLN A 37 20.05 2.24 12.20
CA GLN A 37 19.99 3.49 11.45
C GLN A 37 21.34 3.87 10.83
N GLU A 38 22.44 3.77 11.60
CA GLU A 38 23.80 4.06 11.15
C GLU A 38 24.28 3.12 10.03
N THR A 39 23.72 1.91 9.95
CA THR A 39 24.09 0.89 8.95
C THR A 39 23.14 0.83 7.75
N GLY A 40 22.26 1.83 7.59
CA GLY A 40 21.39 1.95 6.42
C GLY A 40 20.06 1.22 6.53
N PHE A 41 19.58 0.98 7.74
CA PHE A 41 18.22 0.49 8.00
C PHE A 41 17.33 1.59 8.60
N SER A 42 16.02 1.35 8.69
CA SER A 42 15.05 2.30 9.26
C SER A 42 15.08 2.40 10.80
N GLY A 43 15.97 1.66 11.47
CA GLY A 43 15.87 1.43 12.91
C GLY A 43 14.85 0.35 13.25
N ILE A 44 14.39 0.32 14.50
CA ILE A 44 13.40 -0.65 14.98
C ILE A 44 11.99 -0.13 14.67
N GLU A 45 11.34 -0.72 13.67
CA GLU A 45 9.95 -0.38 13.31
C GLU A 45 8.94 -0.98 14.28
N THR A 46 9.23 -2.19 14.76
CA THR A 46 8.45 -2.86 15.80
C THR A 46 9.30 -3.86 16.55
N ASN A 47 8.91 -4.16 17.78
CA ASN A 47 9.55 -5.19 18.60
C ASN A 47 8.52 -6.02 19.36
N SER A 48 8.86 -7.28 19.61
CA SER A 48 8.05 -8.13 20.48
C SER A 48 8.18 -7.67 21.94
N PRO A 49 7.08 -7.64 22.71
CA PRO A 49 7.17 -7.30 24.13
C PRO A 49 8.01 -8.34 24.87
N MET A 50 8.96 -7.87 25.67
CA MET A 50 9.80 -8.74 26.49
C MET A 50 8.99 -9.21 27.70
N ARG A 51 8.35 -10.38 27.56
CA ARG A 51 7.38 -10.92 28.54
C ARG A 51 7.99 -11.26 29.90
N ASP A 52 9.27 -11.65 29.92
CA ASP A 52 10.02 -11.91 31.14
C ASP A 52 11.44 -11.31 31.06
N PRO A 53 11.63 -10.06 31.53
CA PRO A 53 12.92 -9.39 31.50
C PRO A 53 13.96 -10.00 32.45
N VAL A 54 13.59 -10.99 33.27
CA VAL A 54 14.49 -11.63 34.25
C VAL A 54 14.89 -13.03 33.78
N GLY A 55 13.93 -13.86 33.35
CA GLY A 55 14.17 -15.26 32.95
C GLY A 55 14.49 -15.46 31.47
N VAL A 56 13.92 -14.65 30.56
CA VAL A 56 14.17 -14.77 29.10
C VAL A 56 14.39 -13.39 28.50
N ARG A 57 15.61 -12.87 28.64
CA ARG A 57 16.02 -11.61 28.02
C ARG A 57 16.23 -11.80 26.52
N GLY A 58 15.22 -11.51 25.73
CA GLY A 58 15.27 -11.50 24.28
C GLY A 58 14.05 -10.82 23.68
N SER A 59 14.28 -10.09 22.58
CA SER A 59 13.24 -9.43 21.80
C SER A 59 13.48 -9.69 20.33
N ILE A 60 12.40 -9.96 19.60
CA ILE A 60 12.42 -9.95 18.13
C ILE A 60 12.24 -8.51 17.70
N VAL A 61 13.14 -8.02 16.85
CA VAL A 61 13.07 -6.68 16.28
C VAL A 61 12.85 -6.79 14.78
N VAL A 62 12.06 -5.88 14.23
CA VAL A 62 11.85 -5.74 12.79
C VAL A 62 12.44 -4.42 12.36
N SER A 63 13.27 -4.47 11.33
CA SER A 63 13.92 -3.32 10.71
C SER A 63 13.92 -3.50 9.21
N ARG A 64 13.81 -2.39 8.47
CA ARG A 64 13.78 -2.41 7.01
C ARG A 64 15.08 -1.83 6.47
N ALA A 65 15.69 -2.52 5.52
CA ALA A 65 16.82 -1.95 4.78
C ALA A 65 16.34 -0.72 3.99
N GLN A 66 17.05 0.39 4.13
CA GLN A 66 16.67 1.66 3.54
C GLN A 66 17.58 1.96 2.33
N ASN A 67 16.94 2.23 1.19
CA ASN A 67 17.59 2.82 0.03
C ASN A 67 16.67 3.94 -0.50
N ASP A 68 17.14 4.71 -1.49
CA ASP A 68 16.36 5.83 -2.03
C ASP A 68 14.99 5.40 -2.55
N LEU A 69 14.91 4.23 -3.20
CA LEU A 69 13.66 3.64 -3.69
C LEU A 69 12.69 3.31 -2.56
N VAL A 70 13.15 2.61 -1.51
CA VAL A 70 12.33 2.24 -0.35
C VAL A 70 11.87 3.48 0.41
N SER A 71 12.70 4.52 0.49
CA SER A 71 12.32 5.79 1.09
C SER A 71 11.20 6.48 0.32
N GLN A 72 11.26 6.48 -1.02
CA GLN A 72 10.18 7.00 -1.88
C GLN A 72 8.90 6.17 -1.73
N LEU A 73 9.00 4.83 -1.84
CA LEU A 73 7.87 3.91 -1.69
C LEU A 73 7.24 3.92 -0.29
N SER A 74 8.00 4.29 0.75
CA SER A 74 7.47 4.41 2.11
C SER A 74 6.58 5.63 2.31
N ARG A 75 6.71 6.64 1.44
CA ARG A 75 5.97 7.91 1.50
C ARG A 75 5.55 8.32 0.08
N PRO A 76 4.72 7.52 -0.61
CA PRO A 76 4.45 7.72 -2.04
C PRO A 76 3.83 9.10 -2.29
N LEU A 77 2.89 9.52 -1.44
CA LEU A 77 2.23 10.84 -1.52
C LEU A 77 3.13 12.06 -1.22
N SER A 78 4.32 11.85 -0.64
CA SER A 78 5.26 12.93 -0.30
C SER A 78 6.50 12.92 -1.18
N SER A 79 6.65 11.89 -2.01
CA SER A 79 7.74 11.81 -2.96
C SER A 79 7.45 12.76 -4.13
N ASN A 80 8.38 13.65 -4.43
CA ASN A 80 8.29 14.55 -5.59
C ASN A 80 8.54 13.81 -6.92
N SER A 81 8.36 12.48 -6.96
CA SER A 81 8.31 11.73 -8.22
C SER A 81 6.97 12.02 -8.88
N SER A 82 6.84 13.25 -9.38
CA SER A 82 5.69 13.69 -10.15
C SER A 82 5.49 12.71 -11.30
N MET A 83 4.32 12.07 -11.39
CA MET A 83 3.92 11.33 -12.58
C MET A 83 3.46 12.35 -13.63
N GLU A 84 4.32 13.33 -13.90
CA GLU A 84 4.06 14.61 -14.55
C GLU A 84 3.61 14.47 -16.01
N ALA A 85 3.70 13.25 -16.55
CA ALA A 85 3.29 12.89 -17.90
C ALA A 85 2.13 11.89 -17.97
N ILE A 86 1.58 11.41 -16.84
CA ILE A 86 0.60 10.33 -16.83
C ILE A 86 -0.76 10.81 -16.32
N LEU A 87 -1.81 10.44 -17.05
CA LEU A 87 -3.20 10.75 -16.75
C LEU A 87 -3.79 9.72 -15.80
N LEU A 88 -4.65 10.16 -14.86
CA LEU A 88 -5.46 9.28 -14.04
C LEU A 88 -6.93 9.35 -14.46
N LEU A 89 -7.53 8.19 -14.74
CA LEU A 89 -8.95 8.03 -14.99
C LEU A 89 -9.63 7.45 -13.74
N VAL A 90 -10.53 8.22 -13.13
CA VAL A 90 -11.37 7.78 -12.01
C VAL A 90 -12.75 7.41 -12.54
N ILE A 91 -13.19 6.17 -12.34
CA ILE A 91 -14.45 5.64 -12.87
C ILE A 91 -15.43 5.36 -11.72
N GLY A 92 -16.67 5.83 -11.80
CA GLY A 92 -17.69 5.66 -10.76
C GLY A 92 -17.60 6.70 -9.64
N GLY A 93 -18.14 6.36 -8.47
CA GLY A 93 -18.28 7.25 -7.32
C GLY A 93 -19.39 8.30 -7.49
N SER A 94 -20.41 7.98 -8.28
CA SER A 94 -21.60 8.79 -8.54
C SER A 94 -22.65 8.66 -7.44
N ASN A 95 -22.57 7.61 -6.61
CA ASN A 95 -23.47 7.40 -5.48
C ASN A 95 -23.25 8.51 -4.44
N PRO A 96 -24.31 9.16 -3.90
CA PRO A 96 -24.19 10.21 -2.89
C PRO A 96 -23.38 9.80 -1.65
N SER A 97 -23.34 8.50 -1.34
CA SER A 97 -22.54 7.96 -0.22
C SER A 97 -21.04 7.93 -0.51
N VAL A 98 -20.63 7.81 -1.79
CA VAL A 98 -19.24 7.64 -2.23
C VAL A 98 -18.65 8.95 -2.77
N MET A 99 -19.50 9.85 -3.28
CA MET A 99 -19.11 11.13 -3.88
C MET A 99 -18.18 11.99 -2.99
N PRO A 100 -18.41 12.14 -1.67
CA PRO A 100 -17.49 12.88 -0.80
C PRO A 100 -16.07 12.30 -0.78
N SER A 101 -15.97 10.97 -0.77
CA SER A 101 -14.70 10.24 -0.80
C SER A 101 -14.03 10.37 -2.18
N ARG A 102 -14.81 10.33 -3.27
CA ARG A 102 -14.31 10.57 -4.63
C ARG A 102 -13.67 11.96 -4.77
N ASP A 103 -14.33 12.99 -4.25
CA ASP A 103 -13.82 14.37 -4.30
C ASP A 103 -12.56 14.54 -3.44
N GLN A 104 -12.52 13.90 -2.28
CA GLN A 104 -11.33 13.90 -1.44
C GLN A 104 -10.15 13.17 -2.10
N LEU A 105 -10.40 12.05 -2.79
CA LEU A 105 -9.40 11.33 -3.58
C LEU A 105 -8.86 12.21 -4.71
N TYR A 106 -9.74 12.88 -5.45
CA TYR A 106 -9.34 13.84 -6.47
C TYR A 106 -8.40 14.91 -5.91
N LEU A 107 -8.73 15.52 -4.77
CA LEU A 107 -7.89 16.54 -4.14
C LEU A 107 -6.49 16.04 -3.76
N LYS A 108 -6.36 14.76 -3.39
CA LYS A 108 -5.08 14.12 -3.02
C LYS A 108 -4.27 13.65 -4.22
N LEU A 109 -4.93 13.25 -5.29
CA LEU A 109 -4.30 12.66 -6.47
C LEU A 109 -3.94 13.71 -7.52
N ARG A 110 -4.70 14.81 -7.63
CA ARG A 110 -4.46 15.87 -8.63
C ARG A 110 -3.05 16.49 -8.61
N SER A 111 -2.35 16.42 -7.48
CA SER A 111 -0.98 16.95 -7.37
C SER A 111 0.10 15.95 -7.80
N GLN A 112 -0.27 14.69 -8.04
CA GLN A 112 0.65 13.61 -8.38
C GLN A 112 0.56 13.19 -9.86
N PHE A 113 -0.57 13.47 -10.51
CA PHE A 113 -0.82 13.16 -11.92
C PHE A 113 -0.88 14.44 -12.76
N ALA A 114 -0.60 14.32 -14.05
CA ALA A 114 -0.68 15.43 -15.00
C ALA A 114 -2.11 15.97 -15.15
N ASP A 115 -3.07 15.05 -15.19
CA ASP A 115 -4.50 15.34 -15.23
C ASP A 115 -5.29 14.20 -14.58
N VAL A 116 -6.47 14.53 -14.04
CA VAL A 116 -7.38 13.58 -13.41
C VAL A 116 -8.76 13.73 -14.04
N ILE A 117 -9.14 12.75 -14.86
CA ILE A 117 -10.47 12.68 -15.49
C ILE A 117 -11.39 11.88 -14.58
N GLN A 118 -12.53 12.45 -14.21
CA GLN A 118 -13.59 11.75 -13.50
C GLN A 118 -14.70 11.34 -14.48
N LEU A 119 -15.06 10.07 -14.47
CA LEU A 119 -16.09 9.48 -15.32
C LEU A 119 -17.13 8.79 -14.45
N ASP A 120 -18.37 9.30 -14.44
CA ASP A 120 -19.44 8.73 -13.62
C ASP A 120 -19.83 7.31 -14.10
N GLN A 121 -19.92 7.10 -15.41
CA GLN A 121 -20.33 5.84 -16.01
C GLN A 121 -19.49 5.50 -17.25
N LEU A 122 -19.18 4.22 -17.42
CA LEU A 122 -18.40 3.68 -18.54
C LEU A 122 -19.01 3.97 -19.92
N VAL A 123 -20.33 4.16 -20.02
CA VAL A 123 -21.01 4.50 -21.28
C VAL A 123 -20.51 5.82 -21.87
N ASN A 124 -20.12 6.78 -21.01
CA ASN A 124 -19.71 8.12 -21.42
C ASN A 124 -18.20 8.22 -21.73
N LEU A 125 -17.56 7.10 -22.05
CA LEU A 125 -16.12 7.04 -22.28
C LEU A 125 -15.72 7.94 -23.45
N THR A 126 -14.77 8.85 -23.19
CA THR A 126 -14.14 9.69 -24.20
C THR A 126 -12.85 9.05 -24.72
N PRO A 127 -12.32 9.48 -25.87
CA PRO A 127 -11.03 8.99 -26.37
C PRO A 127 -9.93 9.23 -25.34
N LEU A 128 -9.26 8.16 -24.91
CA LEU A 128 -8.19 8.20 -23.92
C LEU A 128 -6.81 8.29 -24.59
N PRO A 129 -5.81 8.87 -23.92
CA PRO A 129 -4.42 8.89 -24.39
C PRO A 129 -3.80 7.48 -24.37
N GLU A 130 -2.61 7.33 -24.96
CA GLU A 130 -1.91 6.03 -25.07
C GLU A 130 -1.48 5.42 -23.73
N SER A 131 -1.34 6.21 -22.66
CA SER A 131 -0.94 5.71 -21.34
C SER A 131 -1.66 6.48 -20.23
N TYR A 132 -2.33 5.74 -19.36
CA TYR A 132 -3.05 6.26 -18.20
C TYR A 132 -3.17 5.20 -17.09
N HIS A 133 -3.41 5.67 -15.88
CA HIS A 133 -3.76 4.86 -14.72
C HIS A 133 -5.27 4.90 -14.50
N VAL A 134 -5.83 3.83 -13.94
CA VAL A 134 -7.27 3.74 -13.67
C VAL A 134 -7.51 3.52 -12.19
N LEU A 135 -8.42 4.29 -11.61
CA LEU A 135 -9.02 4.06 -10.30
C LEU A 135 -10.50 3.77 -10.47
N SER A 136 -10.92 2.53 -10.22
CA SER A 136 -12.33 2.14 -10.31
C SER A 136 -13.01 2.16 -8.94
N LEU A 137 -14.08 2.95 -8.83
CA LEU A 137 -15.02 3.05 -7.71
C LEU A 137 -16.39 2.44 -8.08
N THR A 138 -16.51 1.77 -9.23
CA THR A 138 -17.81 1.35 -9.77
C THR A 138 -18.55 0.40 -8.84
N GLU A 139 -17.84 -0.54 -8.19
CA GLU A 139 -18.42 -1.50 -7.24
C GLU A 139 -18.87 -0.85 -5.92
N CYS A 140 -18.38 0.36 -5.63
CA CYS A 140 -18.79 1.11 -4.45
C CYS A 140 -20.11 1.86 -4.67
N ASP A 141 -20.45 2.16 -5.91
CA ASP A 141 -21.74 2.78 -6.26
C ASP A 141 -22.87 1.74 -6.27
N ALA A 142 -22.65 0.65 -7.01
CA ALA A 142 -23.55 -0.48 -7.20
C ALA A 142 -22.76 -1.68 -7.74
N ASN A 143 -23.29 -2.92 -7.61
CA ASN A 143 -22.65 -4.10 -8.19
C ASN A 143 -22.52 -3.94 -9.71
N SER A 144 -21.30 -3.73 -10.20
CA SER A 144 -21.10 -3.25 -11.58
C SER A 144 -21.49 -4.27 -12.64
N PHE A 145 -21.49 -5.55 -12.28
CA PHE A 145 -21.74 -6.69 -13.16
C PHE A 145 -23.17 -7.25 -13.07
N GLU A 146 -24.04 -6.70 -12.22
CA GLU A 146 -25.42 -7.19 -12.07
C GLU A 146 -26.29 -6.82 -13.30
N ASP A 147 -26.16 -5.57 -13.78
CA ASP A 147 -26.92 -5.02 -14.93
C ASP A 147 -25.99 -4.39 -15.99
N MET A 148 -24.83 -5.00 -16.26
CA MET A 148 -23.85 -4.41 -17.17
C MET A 148 -24.34 -4.43 -18.63
N GLU A 149 -24.50 -3.24 -19.21
CA GLU A 149 -24.80 -3.07 -20.64
C GLU A 149 -23.60 -3.49 -21.51
N GLU A 150 -23.87 -4.04 -22.70
CA GLU A 150 -22.83 -4.45 -23.65
C GLU A 150 -21.86 -3.32 -24.00
N THR A 151 -22.37 -2.10 -24.16
CA THR A 151 -21.57 -0.89 -24.42
C THR A 151 -20.61 -0.59 -23.26
N SER A 152 -21.08 -0.70 -22.01
CA SER A 152 -20.26 -0.53 -20.81
C SER A 152 -19.17 -1.60 -20.71
N PHE A 153 -19.49 -2.85 -21.06
CA PHE A 153 -18.53 -3.94 -21.04
C PHE A 153 -17.43 -3.78 -22.10
N LEU A 154 -17.79 -3.35 -23.32
CA LEU A 154 -16.83 -3.05 -24.37
C LEU A 154 -15.91 -1.87 -24.00
N ASN A 155 -16.47 -0.82 -23.41
CA ASN A 155 -15.69 0.31 -22.91
C ASN A 155 -14.76 -0.09 -21.77
N LEU A 156 -15.21 -0.94 -20.85
CA LEU A 156 -14.37 -1.49 -19.78
C LEU A 156 -13.19 -2.29 -20.33
N LYS A 157 -13.42 -3.14 -21.35
CA LYS A 157 -12.34 -3.86 -22.03
C LYS A 157 -11.33 -2.91 -22.67
N ALA A 158 -11.80 -1.86 -23.35
CA ALA A 158 -10.94 -0.87 -23.98
C ALA A 158 -10.09 -0.12 -22.94
N VAL A 159 -10.72 0.28 -21.83
CA VAL A 159 -10.07 0.99 -20.72
C VAL A 159 -8.99 0.13 -20.09
N ILE A 160 -9.30 -1.11 -19.70
CA ILE A 160 -8.34 -1.99 -19.01
C ILE A 160 -7.24 -2.44 -19.97
N GLY A 161 -7.58 -2.71 -21.23
CA GLY A 161 -6.64 -3.18 -22.24
C GLY A 161 -5.57 -2.15 -22.63
N SER A 162 -5.83 -0.85 -22.42
CA SER A 162 -4.87 0.23 -22.72
C SER A 162 -4.30 0.91 -21.47
N ALA A 163 -4.73 0.50 -20.27
CA ALA A 163 -4.26 1.06 -19.01
C ALA A 163 -2.86 0.55 -18.65
N ALA A 164 -2.00 1.45 -18.14
CA ALA A 164 -0.69 1.09 -17.59
C ALA A 164 -0.84 0.35 -16.25
N SER A 165 -1.74 0.83 -15.39
CA SER A 165 -2.17 0.12 -14.20
C SER A 165 -3.63 0.41 -13.87
N VAL A 166 -4.24 -0.52 -13.13
CA VAL A 166 -5.63 -0.44 -12.70
C VAL A 166 -5.68 -0.74 -11.21
N LEU A 167 -6.16 0.20 -10.40
CA LEU A 167 -6.58 -0.05 -9.03
C LEU A 167 -8.10 -0.17 -9.00
N TRP A 168 -8.57 -1.35 -8.59
CA TRP A 168 -9.99 -1.64 -8.46
C TRP A 168 -10.39 -1.70 -7.00
N LEU A 169 -11.29 -0.82 -6.56
CA LEU A 169 -11.88 -0.90 -5.23
C LEU A 169 -13.03 -1.89 -5.24
N LEU A 170 -12.97 -2.90 -4.38
CA LEU A 170 -14.07 -3.83 -4.14
C LEU A 170 -14.72 -3.50 -2.81
N GLN A 171 -16.05 -3.60 -2.77
CA GLN A 171 -16.80 -3.47 -1.54
C GLN A 171 -17.41 -4.80 -1.09
N GLY A 172 -17.13 -5.19 0.15
CA GLY A 172 -17.86 -6.29 0.82
C GLY A 172 -17.51 -7.70 0.37
N ARG A 173 -16.28 -7.97 -0.11
CA ARG A 173 -15.85 -9.34 -0.44
C ARG A 173 -15.85 -10.25 0.79
N ARG A 174 -15.57 -9.70 1.98
CA ARG A 174 -15.59 -10.42 3.27
C ARG A 174 -16.98 -10.59 3.87
N SER A 175 -17.95 -9.75 3.46
CA SER A 175 -19.34 -9.76 3.93
C SER A 175 -20.30 -10.56 3.04
N ASN A 176 -19.76 -11.49 2.24
CA ASN A 176 -20.51 -12.44 1.40
C ASN A 176 -21.19 -11.82 0.17
N ASN A 177 -20.65 -10.73 -0.40
CA ASN A 177 -21.08 -10.25 -1.72
C ASN A 177 -20.59 -11.24 -2.82
N PRO A 178 -21.48 -11.99 -3.51
CA PRO A 178 -21.07 -12.93 -4.54
C PRO A 178 -20.53 -12.23 -5.79
N TYR A 179 -20.99 -11.01 -6.08
CA TYR A 179 -20.62 -10.28 -7.29
C TYR A 179 -19.16 -9.80 -7.26
N ALA A 180 -18.69 -9.35 -6.09
CA ALA A 180 -17.30 -8.93 -5.90
C ALA A 180 -16.27 -10.04 -6.23
N LYS A 181 -16.65 -11.32 -6.07
CA LYS A 181 -15.79 -12.46 -6.45
C LYS A 181 -15.79 -12.66 -7.97
N THR A 182 -16.92 -12.44 -8.62
CA THR A 182 -17.07 -12.58 -10.07
C THR A 182 -16.30 -11.49 -10.81
N THR A 183 -16.32 -10.25 -10.30
CA THR A 183 -15.56 -9.12 -10.84
C THR A 183 -14.07 -9.46 -11.00
N LEU A 184 -13.46 -10.13 -10.02
CA LEU A 184 -12.05 -10.54 -10.09
C LEU A 184 -11.72 -11.43 -11.29
N VAL A 185 -12.63 -12.33 -11.65
CA VAL A 185 -12.43 -13.26 -12.77
C VAL A 185 -12.49 -12.51 -14.11
N TYR A 186 -13.35 -11.50 -14.22
CA TYR A 186 -13.48 -10.71 -15.44
C TYR A 186 -12.38 -9.69 -15.66
N LEU A 187 -11.66 -9.31 -14.60
CA LEU A 187 -10.57 -8.33 -14.68
C LEU A 187 -9.21 -8.94 -15.00
N GLU A 188 -9.11 -10.27 -15.15
CA GLU A 188 -7.85 -10.96 -15.45
C GLU A 188 -7.42 -10.71 -16.91
N VAL A 189 -6.79 -9.57 -17.16
CA VAL A 189 -6.24 -9.18 -18.46
C VAL A 189 -4.72 -9.36 -18.43
N PRO A 190 -4.16 -10.24 -19.29
CA PRO A 190 -2.72 -10.43 -19.38
C PRO A 190 -2.00 -9.13 -19.78
N GLY A 191 -0.98 -8.74 -19.02
CA GLY A 191 -0.14 -7.59 -19.33
C GLY A 191 -0.53 -6.27 -18.64
N THR A 192 -1.69 -6.21 -17.97
CA THR A 192 -2.12 -5.03 -17.19
C THR A 192 -1.71 -5.19 -15.72
N LEU A 193 -1.13 -4.17 -15.10
CA LEU A 193 -0.88 -4.16 -13.66
C LEU A 193 -2.20 -3.92 -12.91
N LEU A 194 -2.93 -5.01 -12.63
CA LEU A 194 -4.15 -4.97 -11.84
C LEU A 194 -3.85 -5.11 -10.35
N GLN A 195 -4.28 -4.12 -9.58
CA GLN A 195 -4.34 -4.15 -8.13
C GLN A 195 -5.79 -4.09 -7.67
N VAL A 196 -6.10 -4.84 -6.62
CA VAL A 196 -7.45 -4.88 -6.07
C VAL A 196 -7.38 -4.60 -4.58
N LEU A 197 -8.14 -3.60 -4.14
CA LEU A 197 -8.23 -3.21 -2.74
C LEU A 197 -9.66 -3.48 -2.25
N ASP A 198 -9.77 -4.40 -1.31
CA ASP A 198 -11.04 -4.78 -0.68
C ASP A 198 -11.27 -3.94 0.57
N ILE A 199 -12.37 -3.20 0.58
CA ILE A 199 -12.78 -2.30 1.65
C ILE A 199 -14.22 -2.60 2.06
N ASP A 200 -14.52 -2.48 3.35
CA ASP A 200 -15.88 -2.78 3.83
C ASP A 200 -16.87 -1.68 3.39
N HIS A 201 -16.46 -0.42 3.53
CA HIS A 201 -17.17 0.76 3.06
C HIS A 201 -16.15 1.82 2.64
N VAL A 202 -16.43 2.59 1.59
CA VAL A 202 -15.58 3.73 1.22
C VAL A 202 -15.86 4.89 2.18
N ASP A 203 -14.93 5.18 3.08
CA ASP A 203 -14.98 6.36 3.94
C ASP A 203 -13.83 7.34 3.61
N MET A 204 -14.00 8.59 4.00
CA MET A 204 -13.00 9.65 3.92
C MET A 204 -11.70 9.28 4.65
N ASN A 205 -11.80 8.45 5.70
CA ASN A 205 -10.66 7.94 6.45
C ASN A 205 -9.77 6.99 5.64
N ASP A 206 -10.32 6.33 4.61
CA ASP A 206 -9.60 5.39 3.75
C ASP A 206 -8.94 6.08 2.55
N CYS A 207 -9.36 7.32 2.24
CA CYS A 207 -8.84 8.08 1.11
C CYS A 207 -7.30 8.24 1.10
N PRO A 208 -6.61 8.44 2.25
CA PRO A 208 -5.15 8.43 2.28
C PRO A 208 -4.53 7.08 1.91
N ILE A 209 -5.18 5.97 2.26
CA ILE A 209 -4.69 4.62 1.96
C ILE A 209 -4.90 4.32 0.47
N ILE A 210 -6.10 4.59 -0.04
CA ILE A 210 -6.45 4.43 -1.46
C ILE A 210 -5.52 5.28 -2.33
N ALA A 211 -5.28 6.55 -1.94
CA ALA A 211 -4.39 7.42 -2.69
C ALA A 211 -2.94 6.92 -2.68
N LYS A 212 -2.45 6.34 -1.57
CA LYS A 212 -1.12 5.74 -1.50
C LYS A 212 -0.98 4.52 -2.41
N SER A 213 -2.04 3.73 -2.58
CA SER A 213 -2.00 2.56 -3.45
C SER A 213 -1.93 2.93 -4.94
N MET A 214 -2.31 4.14 -5.32
CA MET A 214 -2.24 4.63 -6.71
C MET A 214 -0.85 5.11 -7.12
N CYS A 215 0.04 5.39 -6.17
CA CYS A 215 1.29 6.11 -6.38
C CYS A 215 2.49 5.23 -5.98
#